data_AF-A0A3M6K4S1-F1
#
_entry.id   AF-A0A3M6K4S1-F1
#
_cell.length_a   1.000
_cell.length_b   1.000
_cell.length_c   1.000
_cell.angle_alpha   90.00
_cell.angle_beta   90.00
_cell.angle_gamma   90.00
#
_symmetry.space_group_name_H-M   'P 1'
#
loop_
_entity.id
_entity.type
_entity.pdbx_description
1 polymer ?
#
loop_
_entity_poly.entity_id
_entity_poly.type
_entity_poly.pdbx_seq_one_letter_code
_entity_poly.pdbx_strand_id
1 'polypeptide(L)'
;MKKIVIVLIIGIFVTGIISVSTFSDQYVDAGSTKKVHFTQTITSSPDPGLGYENQQLALVLSPNEGTIYDGSMTFTSSESVSVVVLHEINPNDVKGQDTWAVNENTIYGKSLINSEKKSDSIEFTGAGVALHSTNSKEFTATVSVDGWIRGQPTQVLEQKFELQKEDPSLLLSRANIPVNIPMHKGMHSGNEIFYIITDASSKDYVNTISEKQEFNIQLSKSLENIPENNLQKIFLFKNGIKGDGIFGFQNEIFSNTPEQSNYTPLGKIIEVTWKPGQKQIVFESADEILDAEKSGRIKFNETSVVVNSPQIKWSSNQMTERSDKQITNKMSFSGGQITEINQDDMTVTFVTHRSWDSDGKTIYYIITDVSPIGPSKLIGVTHSPSISELLTHPSIIEQYQFKNGIIGSGSLEFQPEIFNFSSDKENYNPISKIYLVEWHNSKSAEILQTKSDIDSFKDKDLITVSIARPSNSEYVINSPIVDPFQ
;
A
#
# COMPACT_ATOMS: atom_id res chain seq x y z
N MET A 1 30.82 56.85 35.45
CA MET A 1 29.84 56.84 36.58
C MET A 1 28.51 57.37 36.08
N LYS A 2 27.44 56.59 36.29
CA LYS A 2 25.99 56.92 36.19
C LYS A 2 25.46 57.24 34.78
N LYS A 3 24.72 56.30 34.16
CA LYS A 3 23.24 56.06 34.27
C LYS A 3 22.45 57.20 33.57
N ILE A 4 21.38 57.02 32.78
CA ILE A 4 20.51 55.91 32.37
C ILE A 4 19.61 56.50 31.25
N VAL A 5 19.36 55.70 30.20
CA VAL A 5 18.08 55.40 29.50
C VAL A 5 17.07 56.53 29.20
N ILE A 6 16.63 56.57 27.94
CA ILE A 6 15.25 56.41 27.40
C ILE A 6 15.12 57.27 26.14
N VAL A 7 15.07 56.60 24.98
CA VAL A 7 14.73 57.17 23.68
C VAL A 7 13.22 57.45 23.67
N LEU A 8 12.86 58.67 23.24
CA LEU A 8 11.53 59.25 23.28
C LEU A 8 11.10 59.66 21.86
N ILE A 9 9.82 59.40 21.54
CA ILE A 9 8.94 60.02 20.52
C ILE A 9 9.21 59.57 19.06
N ILE A 10 8.26 59.01 18.30
CA ILE A 10 6.97 59.56 17.79
C ILE A 10 6.01 58.38 17.52
N GLY A 11 4.70 58.41 17.77
CA GLY A 11 3.82 59.50 18.18
C GLY A 11 2.38 59.06 18.51
N ILE A 12 1.73 59.94 19.28
CA ILE A 12 0.32 60.36 19.25
C ILE A 12 -0.74 59.24 19.18
N PHE A 13 -1.20 58.79 20.35
CA PHE A 13 -2.55 58.25 20.56
C PHE A 13 -3.32 59.29 21.39
N VAL A 14 -4.34 59.92 20.79
CA VAL A 14 -5.16 60.95 21.44
C VAL A 14 -6.63 60.50 21.44
N THR A 15 -7.07 60.23 22.66
CA THR A 15 -8.41 60.38 23.26
C THR A 15 -9.60 59.60 22.72
N GLY A 16 -10.23 58.87 23.64
CA GLY A 16 -11.45 58.14 23.42
C GLY A 16 -12.76 58.91 23.67
N ILE A 17 -13.81 58.20 23.26
CA ILE A 17 -15.20 58.13 23.77
C ILE A 17 -16.05 59.40 23.67
N ILE A 18 -16.89 59.42 22.63
CA ILE A 18 -18.29 59.87 22.75
C ILE A 18 -19.18 58.68 22.37
N SER A 19 -19.84 58.14 23.39
CA SER A 19 -21.01 57.28 23.26
C SER A 19 -22.24 58.15 22.93
N VAL A 20 -22.94 57.82 21.85
CA VAL A 20 -24.37 58.11 21.69
C VAL A 20 -25.07 56.81 21.31
N SER A 21 -26.08 56.49 22.11
CA SER A 21 -26.91 55.29 22.09
C SER A 21 -28.05 55.37 21.07
N THR A 22 -28.35 54.20 20.49
CA THR A 22 -29.66 53.66 20.08
C THR A 22 -30.52 54.46 19.09
N PHE A 23 -30.57 53.97 17.86
CA PHE A 23 -31.82 53.51 17.25
C PHE A 23 -31.59 52.18 16.55
N SER A 24 -32.51 51.26 16.83
CA SER A 24 -32.69 49.96 16.24
C SER A 24 -33.02 50.07 14.75
N ASP A 25 -32.14 49.56 13.90
CA ASP A 25 -32.56 49.00 12.63
C ASP A 25 -32.33 47.49 12.70
N GLN A 26 -33.43 46.76 12.87
CA GLN A 26 -33.52 45.36 12.48
C GLN A 26 -33.25 45.28 10.97
N TYR A 27 -31.99 45.16 10.59
CA TYR A 27 -31.69 44.50 9.32
C TYR A 27 -31.83 43.00 9.58
N VAL A 28 -33.05 42.50 9.42
CA VAL A 28 -33.28 41.10 9.06
C VAL A 28 -32.60 40.94 7.72
N ASP A 29 -31.37 40.43 7.73
CA ASP A 29 -30.69 39.98 6.52
C ASP A 29 -31.52 38.84 5.95
N ALA A 30 -32.27 39.14 4.87
CA ALA A 30 -33.00 38.13 4.13
C ALA A 30 -31.95 37.26 3.43
N GLY A 31 -31.56 36.17 4.09
CA GLY A 31 -30.58 35.21 3.57
C GLY A 31 -30.83 34.84 2.11
N SER A 32 -29.76 34.71 1.32
CA SER A 32 -29.85 34.50 -0.13
C SER A 32 -30.81 33.37 -0.50
N THR A 33 -31.80 33.66 -1.34
CA THR A 33 -32.73 32.64 -1.85
C THR A 33 -32.16 31.97 -3.10
N LYS A 34 -31.85 30.68 -3.05
CA LYS A 34 -31.40 29.88 -4.22
C LYS A 34 -32.49 28.90 -4.63
N LYS A 35 -32.78 28.78 -5.94
CA LYS A 35 -33.73 27.77 -6.44
C LYS A 35 -33.09 26.37 -6.42
N VAL A 36 -33.85 25.35 -6.03
CA VAL A 36 -33.48 23.93 -6.16
C VAL A 36 -34.52 23.22 -7.03
N HIS A 37 -34.07 22.62 -8.13
CA HIS A 37 -34.95 21.90 -9.04
C HIS A 37 -34.19 20.75 -9.70
N PHE A 38 -34.62 19.50 -9.47
CA PHE A 38 -34.00 18.32 -10.08
C PHE A 38 -34.96 17.14 -10.15
N THR A 39 -34.63 16.16 -10.99
CA THR A 39 -35.20 14.80 -10.97
C THR A 39 -34.06 13.80 -11.02
N GLN A 40 -34.04 12.84 -10.10
CA GLN A 40 -32.97 11.85 -9.98
C GLN A 40 -33.48 10.51 -9.44
N THR A 41 -32.78 9.42 -9.74
CA THR A 41 -33.01 8.13 -9.09
C THR A 41 -31.96 7.92 -8.01
N ILE A 42 -32.42 7.67 -6.78
CA ILE A 42 -31.59 7.37 -5.61
C ILE A 42 -31.79 5.93 -5.16
N THR A 43 -30.72 5.33 -4.64
CA THR A 43 -30.75 4.03 -3.98
C THR A 43 -30.64 4.27 -2.47
N SER A 44 -31.41 3.52 -1.67
CA SER A 44 -31.32 3.60 -0.22
C SER A 44 -30.04 2.96 0.31
N SER A 45 -29.65 3.34 1.52
CA SER A 45 -28.61 2.65 2.32
C SER A 45 -29.17 2.34 3.71
N PRO A 46 -28.48 1.50 4.53
CA PRO A 46 -28.82 1.40 5.95
C PRO A 46 -28.94 2.80 6.59
N ASP A 47 -30.00 3.02 7.37
CA ASP A 47 -30.26 4.31 8.01
C ASP A 47 -29.15 4.60 9.04
N PRO A 48 -28.40 5.72 8.90
CA PRO A 48 -27.29 6.03 9.81
C PRO A 48 -27.78 6.60 11.16
N GLY A 49 -29.09 6.74 11.37
CA GLY A 49 -29.68 7.12 12.65
C GLY A 49 -29.52 6.03 13.71
N LEU A 50 -29.11 6.44 14.92
CA LEU A 50 -28.99 5.55 16.07
C LEU A 50 -30.33 4.83 16.34
N GLY A 51 -30.31 3.50 16.36
CA GLY A 51 -31.49 2.66 16.55
C GLY A 51 -32.28 2.34 15.27
N TYR A 52 -31.82 2.78 14.10
CA TYR A 52 -32.42 2.52 12.80
C TYR A 52 -31.52 1.67 11.88
N GLU A 53 -30.47 1.04 12.40
CA GLU A 53 -29.40 0.39 11.62
C GLU A 53 -29.89 -0.77 10.73
N ASN A 54 -31.04 -1.37 11.07
CA ASN A 54 -31.68 -2.44 10.30
C ASN A 54 -32.74 -1.93 9.31
N GLN A 55 -32.84 -0.62 9.13
CA GLN A 55 -33.81 0.06 8.26
C GLN A 55 -33.08 0.75 7.11
N GLN A 56 -33.82 1.24 6.13
CA GLN A 56 -33.26 1.84 4.92
C GLN A 56 -33.66 3.31 4.81
N LEU A 57 -32.71 4.16 4.43
CA LEU A 57 -32.91 5.59 4.22
C LEU A 57 -32.31 6.00 2.87
N ALA A 58 -33.04 6.81 2.11
CA ALA A 58 -32.56 7.46 0.91
C ALA A 58 -32.68 8.98 1.09
N LEU A 59 -31.55 9.65 1.34
CA LEU A 59 -31.51 11.10 1.58
C LEU A 59 -31.67 11.85 0.26
N VAL A 60 -32.69 12.71 0.17
CA VAL A 60 -33.01 13.49 -1.04
C VAL A 60 -32.38 14.87 -0.99
N LEU A 61 -32.49 15.55 0.16
CA LEU A 61 -31.79 16.79 0.48
C LEU A 61 -31.17 16.67 1.86
N SER A 62 -29.85 16.86 1.94
CA SER A 62 -29.10 16.71 3.19
C SER A 62 -29.27 17.92 4.11
N PRO A 63 -29.38 17.71 5.43
CA PRO A 63 -29.37 18.81 6.38
C PRO A 63 -28.00 19.49 6.47
N ASN A 64 -28.01 20.82 6.52
CA ASN A 64 -26.84 21.67 6.66
C ASN A 64 -27.19 22.82 7.62
N GLU A 65 -26.27 23.17 8.53
CA GLU A 65 -26.49 24.20 9.56
C GLU A 65 -26.93 25.55 8.95
N GLY A 66 -28.03 26.10 9.46
CA GLY A 66 -28.62 27.35 9.00
C GLY A 66 -29.34 27.26 7.65
N THR A 67 -29.58 26.06 7.10
CA THR A 67 -30.23 25.86 5.79
C THR A 67 -31.68 25.41 5.94
N ILE A 68 -32.59 26.09 5.24
CA ILE A 68 -34.00 25.69 5.15
C ILE A 68 -34.38 25.50 3.68
N TYR A 69 -34.84 24.30 3.36
CA TYR A 69 -35.50 23.96 2.10
C TYR A 69 -37.01 24.16 2.23
N ASP A 70 -37.62 24.76 1.21
CA ASP A 70 -39.06 25.04 1.14
C ASP A 70 -39.57 24.77 -0.29
N GLY A 71 -40.41 23.75 -0.45
CA GLY A 71 -40.98 23.40 -1.75
C GLY A 71 -41.64 22.02 -1.82
N SER A 72 -41.73 21.47 -3.03
CA SER A 72 -42.43 20.23 -3.31
C SER A 72 -41.48 19.09 -3.69
N MET A 73 -41.85 17.86 -3.32
CA MET A 73 -41.18 16.64 -3.74
C MET A 73 -42.21 15.63 -4.26
N THR A 74 -41.98 15.13 -5.47
CA THR A 74 -42.71 14.00 -6.05
C THR A 74 -41.79 12.79 -6.14
N PHE A 75 -42.27 11.58 -5.80
CA PHE A 75 -41.44 10.38 -5.89
C PHE A 75 -42.18 9.15 -6.40
N THR A 76 -41.42 8.17 -6.89
CA THR A 76 -41.85 6.79 -7.14
C THR A 76 -40.74 5.84 -6.68
N SER A 77 -41.07 4.79 -5.93
CA SER A 77 -40.13 3.87 -5.30
C SER A 77 -40.47 2.40 -5.57
N SER A 78 -39.43 1.56 -5.61
CA SER A 78 -39.56 0.11 -5.74
C SER A 78 -40.21 -0.55 -4.52
N GLU A 79 -40.04 0.03 -3.33
CA GLU A 79 -40.62 -0.42 -2.06
C GLU A 79 -41.54 0.66 -1.47
N SER A 80 -42.35 0.29 -0.48
CA SER A 80 -43.17 1.26 0.24
C SER A 80 -42.29 2.08 1.18
N VAL A 81 -42.36 3.40 1.07
CA VAL A 81 -41.53 4.33 1.84
C VAL A 81 -42.38 5.39 2.52
N SER A 82 -41.86 5.94 3.60
CA SER A 82 -42.40 7.12 4.28
C SER A 82 -41.49 8.32 4.00
N VAL A 83 -42.06 9.52 3.90
CA VAL A 83 -41.25 10.72 3.74
C VAL A 83 -40.84 11.23 5.12
N VAL A 84 -39.55 11.48 5.31
CA VAL A 84 -39.01 12.07 6.53
C VAL A 84 -38.53 13.48 6.23
N VAL A 85 -39.03 14.45 6.98
CA VAL A 85 -38.54 15.83 6.95
C VAL A 85 -37.75 16.08 8.24
N LEU A 86 -36.51 16.53 8.09
CA LEU A 86 -35.60 16.83 9.19
C LEU A 86 -35.62 18.34 9.47
N HIS A 87 -35.60 18.70 10.75
CA HIS A 87 -35.60 20.07 11.24
C HIS A 87 -34.40 20.29 12.16
N GLU A 88 -33.68 21.39 12.01
CA GLU A 88 -32.65 21.77 12.96
C GLU A 88 -33.23 21.93 14.36
N ILE A 89 -32.52 21.38 15.35
CA ILE A 89 -32.89 21.51 16.74
C ILE A 89 -31.63 21.59 17.61
N ASN A 90 -31.63 22.49 18.59
CA ASN A 90 -30.60 22.50 19.61
C ASN A 90 -30.81 21.29 20.54
N PRO A 91 -29.78 20.51 20.88
CA PRO A 91 -29.90 19.38 21.82
C PRO A 91 -30.59 19.74 23.15
N ASN A 92 -30.42 20.98 23.63
CA ASN A 92 -31.07 21.46 24.87
C ASN A 92 -32.58 21.71 24.72
N ASP A 93 -33.09 21.78 23.48
CA ASP A 93 -34.50 22.02 23.15
C ASP A 93 -35.27 20.73 22.85
N VAL A 94 -34.63 19.57 22.96
CA VAL A 94 -35.28 18.26 22.86
C VAL A 94 -36.13 18.03 24.11
N LYS A 95 -37.46 18.14 23.95
CA LYS A 95 -38.49 18.09 25.01
C LYS A 95 -39.60 17.10 24.65
N GLY A 96 -39.24 15.93 24.13
CA GLY A 96 -40.15 14.80 23.87
C GLY A 96 -40.71 14.68 22.45
N GLN A 97 -40.30 15.55 21.52
CA GLN A 97 -40.56 15.43 20.08
C GLN A 97 -39.71 14.32 19.45
N ASP A 98 -40.19 13.75 18.34
CA ASP A 98 -39.42 12.76 17.57
C ASP A 98 -38.13 13.38 17.03
N THR A 99 -37.03 12.65 17.21
CA THR A 99 -35.71 13.07 16.75
C THR A 99 -35.03 11.99 15.94
N TRP A 100 -34.14 12.41 15.05
CA TRP A 100 -33.21 11.54 14.33
C TRP A 100 -31.79 12.02 14.63
N ALA A 101 -30.94 11.13 15.13
CA ALA A 101 -29.59 11.44 15.57
C ALA A 101 -28.58 10.47 14.96
N VAL A 102 -27.50 10.99 14.39
CA VAL A 102 -26.41 10.18 13.81
C VAL A 102 -25.32 9.88 14.86
N ASN A 103 -25.13 10.81 15.79
CA ASN A 103 -24.21 10.70 16.92
C ASN A 103 -24.67 11.65 18.05
N GLU A 104 -23.96 11.65 19.18
CA GLU A 104 -24.30 12.47 20.35
C GLU A 104 -24.30 13.98 20.09
N ASN A 105 -23.66 14.45 19.01
CA ASN A 105 -23.50 15.86 18.65
C ASN A 105 -24.38 16.30 17.47
N THR A 106 -25.11 15.40 16.81
CA THR A 106 -25.87 15.69 15.60
C THR A 106 -27.29 15.14 15.73
N ILE A 107 -28.22 16.03 16.12
CA ILE A 107 -29.62 15.71 16.39
C ILE A 107 -30.51 16.62 15.53
N TYR A 108 -31.52 16.03 14.90
CA TYR A 108 -32.55 16.74 14.14
C TYR A 108 -33.93 16.38 14.68
N GLY A 109 -34.86 17.33 14.68
CA GLY A 109 -36.28 17.04 14.82
C GLY A 109 -36.77 16.30 13.58
N LYS A 110 -37.61 15.28 13.76
CA LYS A 110 -38.07 14.38 12.71
C LYS A 110 -39.59 14.48 12.56
N SER A 111 -40.04 14.82 11.35
CA SER A 111 -41.45 14.75 10.95
C SER A 111 -41.62 13.61 9.95
N LEU A 112 -42.54 12.68 10.23
CA LEU A 112 -42.90 11.60 9.32
C LEU A 112 -44.16 11.98 8.55
N ILE A 113 -44.06 12.08 7.23
CA ILE A 113 -45.14 12.44 6.32
C ILE A 113 -45.49 11.23 5.46
N ASN A 114 -46.80 10.94 5.37
CA ASN A 114 -47.40 9.88 4.55
C ASN A 114 -46.76 8.50 4.75
N SER A 115 -47.31 7.70 5.68
CA SER A 115 -46.78 6.36 5.94
C SER A 115 -46.95 5.44 4.72
N GLU A 116 -45.84 4.90 4.24
CA GLU A 116 -45.73 3.72 3.39
C GLU A 116 -46.44 3.78 2.02
N LYS A 117 -46.03 4.70 1.16
CA LYS A 117 -46.46 4.76 -0.25
C LYS A 117 -45.31 4.41 -1.20
N LYS A 118 -45.66 3.85 -2.37
CA LYS A 118 -44.72 3.64 -3.48
C LYS A 118 -44.60 4.83 -4.41
N SER A 119 -45.54 5.77 -4.37
CA SER A 119 -45.42 7.04 -5.09
C SER A 119 -46.32 8.09 -4.44
N ASP A 120 -45.87 9.33 -4.42
CA ASP A 120 -46.64 10.45 -3.90
C ASP A 120 -46.06 11.81 -4.34
N SER A 121 -46.81 12.88 -4.08
CA SER A 121 -46.34 14.26 -4.19
C SER A 121 -46.67 15.01 -2.90
N ILE A 122 -45.68 15.68 -2.33
CA ILE A 122 -45.80 16.37 -1.04
C ILE A 122 -45.17 17.76 -1.09
N GLU A 123 -45.67 18.66 -0.24
CA GLU A 123 -44.98 19.90 0.12
C GLU A 123 -44.22 19.69 1.43
N PHE A 124 -43.03 20.29 1.54
CA PHE A 124 -42.21 20.22 2.75
C PHE A 124 -41.48 21.53 3.01
N THR A 125 -41.25 21.79 4.30
CA THR A 125 -40.34 22.83 4.76
C THR A 125 -39.47 22.24 5.86
N GLY A 126 -38.14 22.23 5.68
CA GLY A 126 -37.24 21.61 6.65
C GLY A 126 -35.77 21.81 6.31
N ALA A 127 -34.90 21.41 7.22
CA ALA A 127 -33.45 21.38 7.01
C ALA A 127 -33.03 20.23 6.09
N GLY A 128 -33.81 19.15 5.98
CA GLY A 128 -33.56 18.08 5.02
C GLY A 128 -34.83 17.26 4.72
N VAL A 129 -34.79 16.46 3.67
CA VAL A 129 -35.87 15.51 3.34
C VAL A 129 -35.30 14.18 2.83
N ALA A 130 -35.91 13.07 3.23
CA ALA A 130 -35.50 11.71 2.90
C ALA A 130 -36.71 10.79 2.69
N LEU A 131 -36.46 9.65 2.03
CA LEU A 131 -37.39 8.52 1.97
C LEU A 131 -36.89 7.43 2.91
N HIS A 132 -37.76 6.92 3.77
CA HIS A 132 -37.44 5.94 4.81
C HIS A 132 -38.27 4.68 4.63
N SER A 133 -37.65 3.52 4.82
CA SER A 133 -38.30 2.22 4.84
C SER A 133 -37.89 1.47 6.09
N THR A 134 -38.88 0.90 6.78
CA THR A 134 -38.66 0.01 7.94
C THR A 134 -38.13 -1.37 7.54
N ASN A 135 -38.12 -1.69 6.24
CA ASN A 135 -37.55 -2.93 5.71
C ASN A 135 -36.03 -2.79 5.53
N SER A 136 -35.28 -3.83 5.88
CA SER A 136 -33.83 -3.89 5.69
C SER A 136 -33.41 -4.05 4.22
N LYS A 137 -34.36 -4.37 3.32
CA LYS A 137 -34.12 -4.54 1.90
C LYS A 137 -33.93 -3.19 1.20
N GLU A 138 -32.81 -3.04 0.52
CA GLU A 138 -32.49 -1.90 -0.33
C GLU A 138 -33.61 -1.61 -1.35
N PHE A 139 -33.92 -0.33 -1.53
CA PHE A 139 -34.89 0.15 -2.51
C PHE A 139 -34.30 1.25 -3.39
N THR A 140 -34.89 1.42 -4.58
CA THR A 140 -34.60 2.55 -5.45
C THR A 140 -35.82 3.46 -5.53
N ALA A 141 -35.60 4.77 -5.67
CA ALA A 141 -36.65 5.76 -5.81
C ALA A 141 -36.26 6.84 -6.82
N THR A 142 -37.14 7.15 -7.76
CA THR A 142 -37.04 8.34 -8.59
C THR A 142 -37.76 9.48 -7.90
N VAL A 143 -37.04 10.57 -7.63
CA VAL A 143 -37.52 11.76 -6.92
C VAL A 143 -37.36 13.00 -7.79
N SER A 144 -38.37 13.88 -7.77
CA SER A 144 -38.38 15.20 -8.40
C SER A 144 -38.63 16.25 -7.34
N VAL A 145 -37.73 17.23 -7.21
CA VAL A 145 -37.84 18.33 -6.24
C VAL A 145 -37.96 19.65 -6.99
N ASP A 146 -38.86 20.54 -6.55
CA ASP A 146 -38.92 21.94 -7.00
C ASP A 146 -39.20 22.85 -5.79
N GLY A 147 -38.27 23.74 -5.48
CA GLY A 147 -38.35 24.58 -4.29
C GLY A 147 -37.25 25.63 -4.18
N TRP A 148 -37.11 26.18 -2.98
CA TRP A 148 -36.18 27.26 -2.65
C TRP A 148 -35.38 26.91 -1.40
N ILE A 149 -34.17 27.46 -1.34
CA ILE A 149 -33.25 27.35 -0.20
C ILE A 149 -33.12 28.73 0.43
N ARG A 150 -33.31 28.83 1.75
CA ARG A 150 -33.20 30.06 2.55
C ARG A 150 -32.17 29.85 3.67
N GLY A 151 -31.30 30.84 3.94
CA GLY A 151 -30.27 30.75 4.99
C GLY A 151 -28.95 31.47 4.67
N GLN A 152 -27.98 31.46 5.59
CA GLN A 152 -26.59 31.91 5.34
C GLN A 152 -25.91 30.91 4.38
N PRO A 153 -25.19 31.38 3.34
CA PRO A 153 -24.67 30.47 2.33
C PRO A 153 -23.37 29.81 2.81
N THR A 154 -23.45 28.55 3.23
CA THR A 154 -22.44 27.58 2.79
C THR A 154 -22.95 27.06 1.45
N GLN A 155 -22.10 27.00 0.42
CA GLN A 155 -22.45 26.52 -0.92
C GLN A 155 -23.53 25.43 -0.84
N VAL A 156 -24.72 25.73 -1.33
CA VAL A 156 -25.62 24.68 -1.79
C VAL A 156 -24.84 24.02 -2.91
N LEU A 157 -24.11 22.95 -2.55
CA LEU A 157 -23.67 21.92 -3.46
C LEU A 157 -24.92 21.57 -4.26
N GLU A 158 -25.02 22.07 -5.48
CA GLU A 158 -25.79 21.33 -6.47
C GLU A 158 -25.19 19.94 -6.42
N GLN A 159 -25.93 19.00 -5.89
CA GLN A 159 -25.64 17.59 -6.05
C GLN A 159 -25.88 17.31 -7.54
N LYS A 160 -24.95 17.75 -8.38
CA LYS A 160 -24.65 17.05 -9.61
C LYS A 160 -24.23 15.67 -9.13
N PHE A 161 -25.20 14.77 -9.05
CA PHE A 161 -24.93 13.36 -9.25
C PHE A 161 -24.40 13.24 -10.68
N GLU A 162 -23.11 13.55 -10.87
CA GLU A 162 -22.30 12.59 -11.61
C GLU A 162 -22.60 11.27 -10.93
N LEU A 163 -23.13 10.28 -11.67
CA LEU A 163 -23.04 8.89 -11.23
C LEU A 163 -21.68 8.77 -10.54
N GLN A 164 -21.68 8.49 -9.23
CA GLN A 164 -20.45 8.11 -8.57
C GLN A 164 -20.13 6.78 -9.25
N LYS A 165 -19.43 6.87 -10.38
CA LYS A 165 -18.77 5.76 -11.02
C LYS A 165 -17.95 5.22 -9.88
N GLU A 166 -18.29 4.02 -9.41
CA GLU A 166 -17.40 3.29 -8.51
C GLU A 166 -16.00 3.42 -9.11
N ASP A 167 -15.03 3.72 -8.26
CA ASP A 167 -13.65 3.81 -8.72
C ASP A 167 -13.36 2.52 -9.50
N PRO A 168 -12.81 2.64 -10.72
CA PRO A 168 -12.65 1.49 -11.59
C PRO A 168 -11.86 0.43 -10.83
N SER A 169 -12.37 -0.80 -10.76
CA SER A 169 -11.74 -1.89 -10.01
C SER A 169 -11.36 -3.04 -10.93
N LEU A 170 -10.22 -3.67 -10.61
CA LEU A 170 -9.65 -4.80 -11.31
C LEU A 170 -9.50 -5.96 -10.33
N LEU A 171 -10.27 -7.03 -10.54
CA LEU A 171 -10.11 -8.28 -9.82
C LEU A 171 -9.40 -9.29 -10.70
N LEU A 172 -8.13 -9.59 -10.38
CA LEU A 172 -7.39 -10.65 -11.04
C LEU A 172 -7.60 -11.98 -10.33
N SER A 173 -7.92 -13.01 -11.09
CA SER A 173 -7.83 -14.38 -10.59
C SER A 173 -6.38 -14.72 -10.29
N ARG A 174 -6.14 -15.42 -9.17
CA ARG A 174 -4.80 -15.83 -8.75
C ARG A 174 -3.86 -14.64 -8.64
N ALA A 175 -4.36 -13.51 -8.14
CA ALA A 175 -3.55 -12.32 -7.93
C ALA A 175 -2.46 -12.56 -6.88
N ASN A 176 -2.76 -13.41 -5.88
CA ASN A 176 -1.80 -13.89 -4.91
C ASN A 176 -1.89 -15.42 -4.81
N ILE A 177 -0.75 -16.09 -4.72
CA ILE A 177 -0.65 -17.56 -4.67
C ILE A 177 0.45 -17.95 -3.68
N PRO A 178 0.29 -19.00 -2.86
CA PRO A 178 1.40 -19.53 -2.07
C PRO A 178 2.50 -20.10 -2.98
N VAL A 179 3.76 -19.93 -2.58
CA VAL A 179 4.89 -20.69 -3.11
C VAL A 179 5.70 -21.24 -1.95
N ASN A 180 6.02 -22.53 -2.00
CA ASN A 180 6.89 -23.18 -1.04
C ASN A 180 8.31 -23.14 -1.59
N ILE A 181 9.21 -22.42 -0.93
CA ILE A 181 10.61 -22.27 -1.34
C ILE A 181 11.48 -23.09 -0.39
N PRO A 182 12.38 -23.96 -0.90
CA PRO A 182 13.36 -24.65 -0.07
C PRO A 182 14.27 -23.68 0.68
N MET A 183 14.40 -23.89 1.98
CA MET A 183 15.37 -23.21 2.82
C MET A 183 16.66 -24.02 2.92
N HIS A 184 17.75 -23.30 3.10
CA HIS A 184 19.08 -23.84 3.36
C HIS A 184 19.57 -23.39 4.72
N LYS A 185 20.42 -24.19 5.34
CA LYS A 185 21.07 -23.86 6.60
C LYS A 185 22.48 -23.33 6.32
N GLY A 186 22.75 -22.11 6.79
CA GLY A 186 24.07 -21.50 6.76
C GLY A 186 24.58 -21.22 8.17
N MET A 187 25.81 -20.72 8.28
CA MET A 187 26.38 -20.25 9.53
C MET A 187 26.92 -18.82 9.42
N HIS A 188 26.79 -18.08 10.51
CA HIS A 188 27.44 -16.80 10.70
C HIS A 188 27.88 -16.64 12.16
N SER A 189 29.18 -16.48 12.39
CA SER A 189 29.75 -16.19 13.71
C SER A 189 29.29 -17.17 14.81
N GLY A 190 29.30 -18.48 14.52
CA GLY A 190 28.85 -19.52 15.46
C GLY A 190 27.34 -19.74 15.52
N ASN A 191 26.54 -18.90 14.85
CA ASN A 191 25.08 -19.00 14.86
C ASN A 191 24.56 -19.55 13.53
N GLU A 192 23.49 -20.33 13.62
CA GLU A 192 22.78 -20.85 12.46
C GLU A 192 21.93 -19.74 11.82
N ILE A 193 21.88 -19.75 10.49
CA ILE A 193 20.96 -18.93 9.71
C ILE A 193 20.18 -19.83 8.75
N PHE A 194 18.97 -19.41 8.41
CA PHE A 194 18.14 -20.04 7.39
C PHE A 194 17.91 -19.04 6.26
N TYR A 195 18.17 -19.46 5.03
CA TYR A 195 18.12 -18.58 3.86
C TYR A 195 17.53 -19.31 2.66
N ILE A 196 17.11 -18.55 1.65
CA ILE A 196 16.68 -19.07 0.35
C ILE A 196 17.63 -18.58 -0.73
N ILE A 197 17.68 -19.28 -1.88
CA ILE A 197 18.40 -18.80 -3.06
C ILE A 197 17.38 -18.65 -4.19
N THR A 198 17.28 -17.44 -4.75
CA THR A 198 16.27 -17.14 -5.78
C THR A 198 16.85 -16.81 -7.14
N ASP A 199 18.11 -16.35 -7.19
CA ASP A 199 18.76 -15.91 -8.43
C ASP A 199 20.27 -16.16 -8.38
N ALA A 200 20.90 -16.37 -9.53
CA ALA A 200 22.36 -16.39 -9.68
C ALA A 200 22.82 -15.77 -11.00
N SER A 201 24.03 -15.21 -11.03
CA SER A 201 24.62 -14.60 -12.23
C SER A 201 25.15 -15.60 -13.26
N SER A 202 25.43 -16.83 -12.83
CA SER A 202 25.99 -17.89 -13.68
C SER A 202 24.98 -18.99 -13.96
N LYS A 203 24.85 -19.36 -15.25
CA LYS A 203 23.98 -20.45 -15.70
C LYS A 203 24.35 -21.80 -15.06
N ASP A 204 25.64 -22.05 -14.84
CA ASP A 204 26.09 -23.30 -14.23
C ASP A 204 25.67 -23.39 -12.76
N TYR A 205 25.73 -22.26 -12.04
CA TYR A 205 25.23 -22.17 -10.68
C TYR A 205 23.71 -22.26 -10.62
N VAL A 206 22.99 -21.62 -11.55
CA VAL A 206 21.53 -21.77 -11.68
C VAL A 206 21.15 -23.25 -11.81
N ASN A 207 21.78 -23.97 -12.73
CA ASN A 207 21.49 -25.39 -12.94
C ASN A 207 21.82 -26.22 -11.70
N THR A 208 23.02 -26.03 -11.14
CA THR A 208 23.49 -26.81 -9.98
C THR A 208 22.60 -26.60 -8.76
N ILE A 209 22.27 -25.34 -8.45
CA ILE A 209 21.45 -24.99 -7.29
C ILE A 209 20.01 -25.49 -7.52
N SER A 210 19.44 -25.25 -8.70
CA SER A 210 18.07 -25.68 -9.02
C SER A 210 17.90 -27.19 -8.92
N GLU A 211 18.87 -27.97 -9.43
CA GLU A 211 18.87 -29.43 -9.32
C GLU A 211 18.99 -29.88 -7.86
N LYS A 212 19.89 -29.24 -7.08
CA LYS A 212 20.14 -29.60 -5.69
C LYS A 212 18.94 -29.35 -4.76
N GLN A 213 18.20 -28.27 -4.98
CA GLN A 213 17.08 -27.89 -4.13
C GLN A 213 15.71 -28.30 -4.70
N GLU A 214 15.68 -28.93 -5.88
CA GLU A 214 14.45 -29.32 -6.60
C GLU A 214 13.47 -28.16 -6.81
N PHE A 215 14.01 -26.95 -6.99
CA PHE A 215 13.25 -25.70 -7.19
C PHE A 215 14.05 -24.78 -8.11
N ASN A 216 13.46 -24.33 -9.22
CA ASN A 216 14.20 -23.52 -10.20
C ASN A 216 14.46 -22.10 -9.67
N ILE A 217 15.70 -21.64 -9.84
CA ILE A 217 16.09 -20.24 -9.60
C ILE A 217 16.28 -19.48 -10.91
N GLN A 218 16.24 -18.15 -10.86
CA GLN A 218 16.39 -17.33 -12.05
C GLN A 218 17.86 -17.09 -12.41
N LEU A 219 18.13 -17.01 -13.71
CA LEU A 219 19.38 -16.46 -14.22
C LEU A 219 19.27 -14.94 -14.26
N SER A 220 20.17 -14.25 -13.54
CA SER A 220 20.30 -12.80 -13.54
C SER A 220 21.76 -12.42 -13.76
N LYS A 221 22.20 -12.39 -15.03
CA LYS A 221 23.61 -12.12 -15.36
C LYS A 221 24.09 -10.77 -14.83
N SER A 222 23.20 -9.78 -14.81
CA SER A 222 23.48 -8.43 -14.34
C SER A 222 23.97 -8.36 -12.88
N LEU A 223 23.70 -9.38 -12.05
CA LEU A 223 24.22 -9.48 -10.69
C LEU A 223 25.77 -9.50 -10.63
N GLU A 224 26.46 -10.01 -11.66
CA GLU A 224 27.93 -9.99 -11.72
C GLU A 224 28.49 -8.55 -11.77
N ASN A 225 27.69 -7.58 -12.21
CA ASN A 225 28.09 -6.18 -12.32
C ASN A 225 27.86 -5.38 -11.03
N ILE A 226 27.31 -5.99 -9.98
CA ILE A 226 27.07 -5.30 -8.71
C ILE A 226 28.42 -4.99 -8.04
N PRO A 227 28.64 -3.76 -7.55
CA PRO A 227 29.91 -3.38 -6.92
C PRO A 227 30.21 -4.21 -5.67
N GLU A 228 31.49 -4.52 -5.43
CA GLU A 228 31.90 -5.40 -4.33
C GLU A 228 31.51 -4.89 -2.93
N ASN A 229 31.42 -3.57 -2.74
CA ASN A 229 30.96 -2.96 -1.48
C ASN A 229 29.48 -3.22 -1.18
N ASN A 230 28.69 -3.64 -2.17
CA ASN A 230 27.28 -3.99 -2.04
C ASN A 230 27.05 -5.51 -1.96
N LEU A 231 28.14 -6.28 -1.90
CA LEU A 231 28.13 -7.74 -1.83
C LEU A 231 28.68 -8.22 -0.49
N GLN A 232 27.96 -9.16 0.14
CA GLN A 232 28.54 -9.97 1.20
C GLN A 232 29.37 -11.11 0.60
N LYS A 233 30.20 -11.77 1.41
CA LYS A 233 30.91 -12.99 1.01
C LYS A 233 30.14 -14.21 1.49
N ILE A 234 29.96 -15.17 0.59
CA ILE A 234 29.40 -16.48 0.92
C ILE A 234 30.45 -17.53 0.56
N PHE A 235 30.90 -18.29 1.55
CA PHE A 235 31.93 -19.31 1.39
C PHE A 235 31.31 -20.68 1.17
N LEU A 236 31.54 -21.26 -0.02
CA LEU A 236 31.02 -22.58 -0.42
C LEU A 236 32.16 -23.59 -0.46
N PHE A 237 31.98 -24.77 0.12
CA PHE A 237 33.05 -25.76 0.24
C PHE A 237 33.04 -26.76 -0.91
N LYS A 238 34.15 -26.91 -1.63
CA LYS A 238 34.32 -27.87 -2.74
C LYS A 238 34.90 -29.21 -2.32
N ASN A 239 35.44 -29.27 -1.11
CA ASN A 239 35.88 -30.49 -0.44
C ASN A 239 35.85 -30.30 1.08
N GLY A 240 36.17 -31.36 1.82
CA GLY A 240 36.27 -31.30 3.27
C GLY A 240 35.31 -32.28 3.94
N ILE A 241 34.78 -31.83 5.07
CA ILE A 241 33.78 -32.55 5.85
C ILE A 241 32.47 -32.56 5.04
N LYS A 242 31.89 -33.76 4.85
CA LYS A 242 30.59 -33.92 4.19
C LYS A 242 29.47 -33.27 5.01
N GLY A 243 28.51 -32.67 4.34
CA GLY A 243 27.39 -31.98 4.96
C GLY A 243 26.34 -31.59 3.92
N ASP A 244 25.46 -30.66 4.30
CA ASP A 244 24.28 -30.29 3.53
C ASP A 244 24.48 -29.05 2.63
N GLY A 245 25.69 -28.49 2.59
CA GLY A 245 26.02 -27.38 1.70
C GLY A 245 25.79 -27.72 0.22
N ILE A 246 25.70 -26.70 -0.63
CA ILE A 246 25.34 -26.77 -2.05
C ILE A 246 26.19 -27.80 -2.82
N PHE A 247 27.48 -27.92 -2.49
CA PHE A 247 28.40 -28.88 -3.11
C PHE A 247 28.60 -30.19 -2.32
N GLY A 248 27.75 -30.47 -1.31
CA GLY A 248 27.75 -31.71 -0.52
C GLY A 248 28.79 -31.77 0.61
N PHE A 249 29.28 -30.61 1.04
CA PHE A 249 30.21 -30.45 2.16
C PHE A 249 29.55 -29.63 3.26
N GLN A 250 30.30 -29.18 4.27
CA GLN A 250 29.74 -28.36 5.34
C GLN A 250 28.94 -27.16 4.81
N ASN A 251 28.03 -26.68 5.66
CA ASN A 251 27.15 -25.54 5.37
C ASN A 251 27.93 -24.29 5.00
N GLU A 252 27.29 -23.45 4.20
CA GLU A 252 27.83 -22.18 3.74
C GLU A 252 28.06 -21.22 4.92
N ILE A 253 29.18 -20.51 4.86
CA ILE A 253 29.48 -19.46 5.84
C ILE A 253 29.22 -18.09 5.23
N PHE A 254 28.44 -17.27 5.92
CA PHE A 254 28.08 -15.92 5.51
C PHE A 254 28.89 -14.89 6.27
N SER A 255 29.34 -13.84 5.57
CA SER A 255 30.06 -12.75 6.24
C SER A 255 29.16 -11.84 7.05
N ASN A 256 27.87 -11.74 6.73
CA ASN A 256 26.92 -10.82 7.35
C ASN A 256 25.55 -11.50 7.60
N THR A 257 24.73 -10.89 8.44
CA THR A 257 23.30 -11.15 8.68
C THR A 257 22.54 -9.82 8.70
N PRO A 258 21.20 -9.82 8.74
CA PRO A 258 20.40 -8.61 8.89
C PRO A 258 20.69 -7.77 10.15
N GLU A 259 21.51 -8.28 11.08
CA GLU A 259 21.91 -7.56 12.29
C GLU A 259 22.98 -6.49 12.02
N GLN A 260 23.78 -6.65 10.96
CA GLN A 260 24.82 -5.69 10.61
C GLN A 260 24.28 -4.57 9.72
N SER A 261 24.81 -3.35 9.90
CA SER A 261 24.39 -2.15 9.17
C SER A 261 24.72 -2.15 7.68
N ASN A 262 25.57 -3.07 7.24
CA ASN A 262 25.96 -3.29 5.84
C ASN A 262 25.39 -4.61 5.29
N TYR A 263 24.27 -5.07 5.84
CA TYR A 263 23.60 -6.25 5.32
C TYR A 263 23.12 -6.03 3.88
N THR A 264 23.27 -7.09 3.09
CA THR A 264 22.81 -7.24 1.72
C THR A 264 22.41 -8.71 1.50
N PRO A 265 21.32 -9.01 0.78
CA PRO A 265 21.00 -10.38 0.37
C PRO A 265 21.93 -10.87 -0.76
N LEU A 266 22.68 -9.98 -1.42
CA LEU A 266 23.53 -10.31 -2.56
C LEU A 266 24.90 -10.80 -2.11
N GLY A 267 25.25 -12.03 -2.46
CA GLY A 267 26.50 -12.68 -2.04
C GLY A 267 27.44 -13.01 -3.20
N LYS A 268 28.70 -12.56 -3.12
CA LYS A 268 29.78 -13.05 -3.96
C LYS A 268 30.23 -14.43 -3.47
N ILE A 269 30.26 -15.40 -4.38
CA ILE A 269 30.64 -16.77 -4.06
C ILE A 269 32.17 -16.91 -4.00
N ILE A 270 32.66 -17.38 -2.86
CA ILE A 270 34.05 -17.78 -2.67
C ILE A 270 34.08 -19.29 -2.49
N GLU A 271 34.64 -19.99 -3.46
CA GLU A 271 34.81 -21.43 -3.34
C GLU A 271 36.03 -21.75 -2.47
N VAL A 272 35.82 -22.58 -1.45
CA VAL A 272 36.82 -22.98 -0.46
C VAL A 272 37.24 -24.42 -0.70
N THR A 273 38.54 -24.64 -0.81
CA THR A 273 39.13 -25.99 -0.95
C THR A 273 40.25 -26.20 0.06
N TRP A 274 40.13 -27.25 0.88
CA TRP A 274 41.21 -27.77 1.72
C TRP A 274 42.39 -28.25 0.88
N LYS A 275 43.60 -27.82 1.23
CA LYS A 275 44.81 -28.31 0.56
C LYS A 275 45.14 -29.75 1.00
N PRO A 276 45.81 -30.54 0.15
CA PRO A 276 46.21 -31.91 0.50
C PRO A 276 47.01 -31.99 1.80
N GLY A 277 46.73 -33.01 2.62
CA GLY A 277 47.44 -33.27 3.88
C GLY A 277 47.03 -32.38 5.07
N GLN A 278 46.12 -31.42 4.87
CA GLN A 278 45.62 -30.56 5.94
C GLN A 278 44.53 -31.26 6.77
N LYS A 279 44.54 -31.06 8.09
CA LYS A 279 43.45 -31.52 8.96
C LYS A 279 42.21 -30.65 8.71
N GLN A 280 41.17 -31.28 8.20
CA GLN A 280 39.86 -30.67 7.96
C GLN A 280 39.14 -30.43 9.30
N ILE A 281 38.50 -29.27 9.44
CA ILE A 281 37.64 -28.89 10.57
C ILE A 281 36.38 -28.22 10.02
N VAL A 282 35.33 -28.18 10.84
CA VAL A 282 34.15 -27.35 10.55
C VAL A 282 34.53 -25.90 10.85
N PHE A 283 34.13 -24.98 9.97
CA PHE A 283 34.25 -23.55 10.21
C PHE A 283 32.90 -22.99 10.63
N GLU A 284 32.91 -22.04 11.55
CA GLU A 284 31.67 -21.45 12.08
C GLU A 284 31.57 -19.95 11.78
N SER A 285 32.64 -19.33 11.27
CA SER A 285 32.69 -17.90 10.97
C SER A 285 33.58 -17.57 9.78
N ALA A 286 33.31 -16.43 9.15
CA ALA A 286 34.14 -15.93 8.06
C ALA A 286 35.59 -15.65 8.52
N ASP A 287 35.77 -15.17 9.75
CA ASP A 287 37.09 -14.89 10.32
C ASP A 287 37.97 -16.14 10.40
N GLU A 288 37.40 -17.27 10.85
CA GLU A 288 38.12 -18.56 10.89
C GLU A 288 38.56 -19.03 9.51
N ILE A 289 37.71 -18.84 8.50
CA ILE A 289 38.03 -19.19 7.11
C ILE A 289 39.18 -18.29 6.62
N LEU A 290 39.08 -16.98 6.83
CA LEU A 290 40.13 -16.03 6.42
C LEU A 290 41.48 -16.37 7.08
N ASP A 291 41.48 -16.75 8.36
CA ASP A 291 42.70 -17.14 9.06
C ASP A 291 43.23 -18.51 8.59
N ALA A 292 42.36 -19.45 8.24
CA ALA A 292 42.74 -20.72 7.62
C ALA A 292 43.36 -20.53 6.24
N GLU A 293 42.90 -19.54 5.47
CA GLU A 293 43.48 -19.20 4.17
C GLU A 293 44.86 -18.56 4.33
N LYS A 294 44.98 -17.55 5.20
CA LYS A 294 46.25 -16.88 5.51
C LYS A 294 47.31 -17.84 6.05
N SER A 295 46.91 -18.80 6.88
CA SER A 295 47.80 -19.86 7.39
C SER A 295 48.11 -20.96 6.36
N GLY A 296 47.54 -20.85 5.15
CA GLY A 296 47.82 -21.71 4.02
C GLY A 296 47.14 -23.07 4.07
N ARG A 297 46.16 -23.30 4.96
CA ARG A 297 45.46 -24.58 5.12
C ARG A 297 44.41 -24.83 4.03
N ILE A 298 43.78 -23.76 3.57
CA ILE A 298 42.79 -23.79 2.49
C ILE A 298 43.27 -22.90 1.33
N LYS A 299 42.57 -22.99 0.20
CA LYS A 299 42.73 -22.12 -0.96
C LYS A 299 41.36 -21.57 -1.33
N PHE A 300 41.29 -20.28 -1.63
CA PHE A 300 40.14 -19.67 -2.27
C PHE A 300 40.23 -19.75 -3.79
N ASN A 301 39.07 -19.97 -4.39
CA ASN A 301 38.80 -19.60 -5.78
C ASN A 301 37.73 -18.51 -5.73
N GLU A 302 38.17 -17.26 -5.86
CA GLU A 302 37.25 -16.11 -5.92
C GLU A 302 36.55 -16.10 -7.28
N THR A 303 35.25 -16.35 -7.25
CA THR A 303 34.44 -16.36 -8.48
C THR A 303 33.88 -14.97 -8.74
N SER A 304 33.46 -14.71 -9.98
CA SER A 304 32.60 -13.56 -10.30
C SER A 304 31.11 -13.87 -10.12
N VAL A 305 30.79 -15.04 -9.56
CA VAL A 305 29.40 -15.47 -9.38
C VAL A 305 28.81 -14.74 -8.19
N VAL A 306 27.65 -14.13 -8.43
CA VAL A 306 26.83 -13.47 -7.42
C VAL A 306 25.49 -14.18 -7.36
N VAL A 307 25.03 -14.44 -6.13
CA VAL A 307 23.72 -15.04 -5.85
C VAL A 307 22.86 -14.07 -5.06
N ASN A 308 21.55 -14.11 -5.30
CA ASN A 308 20.56 -13.50 -4.42
C ASN A 308 20.17 -14.52 -3.35
N SER A 309 20.56 -14.27 -2.11
CA SER A 309 20.43 -15.19 -0.98
C SER A 309 19.80 -14.54 0.26
N PRO A 310 18.50 -14.17 0.22
CA PRO A 310 17.82 -13.55 1.36
C PRO A 310 17.77 -14.47 2.59
N GLN A 311 18.05 -13.92 3.78
CA GLN A 311 17.96 -14.64 5.04
C GLN A 311 16.54 -14.58 5.62
N ILE A 312 15.94 -15.74 5.86
CA ILE A 312 14.59 -15.92 6.42
C ILE A 312 14.61 -15.84 7.94
N LYS A 313 15.62 -16.45 8.57
CA LYS A 313 15.80 -16.50 10.02
C LYS A 313 17.27 -16.44 10.38
N TRP A 314 17.59 -15.68 11.43
CA TRP A 314 18.93 -15.52 11.97
C TRP A 314 18.89 -15.55 13.51
N SER A 315 20.06 -15.47 14.15
CA SER A 315 20.28 -15.60 15.61
C SER A 315 19.23 -14.88 16.49
N SER A 316 18.90 -13.63 16.18
CA SER A 316 18.03 -12.79 17.01
C SER A 316 16.60 -12.65 16.51
N ASN A 317 16.33 -12.93 15.24
CA ASN A 317 15.04 -12.59 14.62
C ASN A 317 14.80 -13.36 13.31
N GLN A 318 13.66 -13.10 12.67
CA GLN A 318 13.26 -13.65 11.38
C GLN A 318 12.43 -12.65 10.59
N MET A 319 12.20 -12.92 9.31
CA MET A 319 11.17 -12.25 8.54
C MET A 319 9.78 -12.44 9.19
N THR A 320 8.88 -11.48 8.97
CA THR A 320 7.57 -11.49 9.64
C THR A 320 6.64 -12.53 8.99
N GLU A 321 6.23 -13.51 9.78
CA GLU A 321 5.11 -14.39 9.44
C GLU A 321 3.80 -13.61 9.64
N ARG A 322 3.01 -13.50 8.57
CA ARG A 322 1.74 -12.78 8.58
C ARG A 322 0.69 -13.52 9.41
N SER A 323 -0.16 -12.74 10.09
CA SER A 323 -1.23 -13.28 10.94
C SER A 323 -2.41 -13.84 10.13
N ASP A 324 -2.72 -13.24 8.99
CA ASP A 324 -3.78 -13.64 8.06
C ASP A 324 -3.25 -14.65 7.03
N LYS A 325 -3.12 -15.91 7.45
CA LYS A 325 -2.51 -16.99 6.66
C LYS A 325 -3.29 -17.38 5.40
N GLN A 326 -4.57 -17.04 5.31
CA GLN A 326 -5.40 -17.38 4.15
C GLN A 326 -5.11 -16.44 2.98
N ILE A 327 -4.42 -16.95 1.95
CA ILE A 327 -4.11 -16.18 0.74
C ILE A 327 -5.38 -16.01 -0.10
N THR A 328 -5.67 -14.75 -0.47
CA THR A 328 -6.82 -14.39 -1.32
C THR A 328 -6.37 -13.50 -2.49
N ASN A 329 -7.24 -13.30 -3.49
CA ASN A 329 -6.94 -12.40 -4.62
C ASN A 329 -6.80 -10.92 -4.19
N LYS A 330 -7.30 -10.54 -3.01
CA LYS A 330 -7.15 -9.21 -2.44
C LYS A 330 -6.47 -9.32 -1.09
N MET A 331 -5.17 -9.06 -1.07
CA MET A 331 -4.35 -9.22 0.12
C MET A 331 -3.42 -8.03 0.24
N SER A 332 -3.28 -7.50 1.45
CA SER A 332 -2.32 -6.42 1.71
C SER A 332 -0.90 -6.96 1.62
N PHE A 333 -0.02 -6.13 1.06
CA PHE A 333 1.43 -6.32 1.11
C PHE A 333 2.00 -6.04 2.50
N SER A 334 1.23 -5.38 3.37
CA SER A 334 1.62 -5.10 4.75
C SER A 334 1.38 -6.30 5.67
N GLY A 335 2.13 -6.36 6.76
CA GLY A 335 1.91 -7.35 7.83
C GLY A 335 2.64 -8.68 7.65
N GLY A 336 3.49 -8.81 6.63
CA GLY A 336 4.31 -9.99 6.38
C GLY A 336 4.08 -10.62 5.00
N GLN A 337 5.15 -11.14 4.42
CA GLN A 337 5.16 -11.80 3.12
C GLN A 337 5.18 -13.34 3.22
N ILE A 338 5.29 -13.87 4.44
CA ILE A 338 5.42 -15.31 4.72
C ILE A 338 4.19 -15.78 5.50
N THR A 339 3.61 -16.92 5.12
CA THR A 339 2.50 -17.55 5.85
C THR A 339 2.96 -18.64 6.82
N GLU A 340 4.12 -19.23 6.56
CA GLU A 340 4.69 -20.32 7.34
C GLU A 340 6.21 -20.45 7.12
N ILE A 341 6.95 -20.67 8.22
CA ILE A 341 8.36 -21.10 8.20
C ILE A 341 8.44 -22.49 8.84
N ASN A 342 8.71 -23.51 8.03
CA ASN A 342 8.81 -24.89 8.48
C ASN A 342 10.30 -25.33 8.49
N GLN A 343 10.89 -25.40 9.69
CA GLN A 343 12.29 -25.82 9.88
C GLN A 343 12.48 -27.34 9.84
N ASP A 344 11.41 -28.13 9.99
CA ASP A 344 11.50 -29.59 9.93
C ASP A 344 11.58 -30.05 8.47
N ASP A 345 10.71 -29.49 7.61
CA ASP A 345 10.71 -29.74 6.16
C ASP A 345 11.70 -28.84 5.40
N MET A 346 12.33 -27.89 6.09
CA MET A 346 13.24 -26.90 5.51
C MET A 346 12.58 -26.14 4.34
N THR A 347 11.37 -25.62 4.56
CA THR A 347 10.62 -24.85 3.57
C THR A 347 10.04 -23.56 4.16
N VAL A 348 9.94 -22.52 3.34
CA VAL A 348 9.23 -21.28 3.67
C VAL A 348 8.12 -21.01 2.66
N THR A 349 6.93 -20.68 3.14
CA THR A 349 5.76 -20.42 2.29
C THR A 349 5.54 -18.92 2.12
N PHE A 350 5.95 -18.38 0.97
CA PHE A 350 5.74 -16.98 0.62
C PHE A 350 4.38 -16.75 -0.04
N VAL A 351 3.85 -15.55 0.15
CA VAL A 351 2.80 -15.00 -0.72
C VAL A 351 3.49 -14.46 -1.97
N THR A 352 3.17 -15.04 -3.14
CA THR A 352 3.58 -14.47 -4.43
C THR A 352 2.55 -13.47 -4.91
N HIS A 353 3.00 -12.43 -5.60
CA HIS A 353 2.18 -11.37 -6.15
C HIS A 353 2.25 -11.40 -7.68
N ARG A 354 1.08 -11.39 -8.32
CA ARG A 354 0.96 -11.34 -9.78
C ARG A 354 1.26 -9.94 -10.30
N SER A 355 2.04 -9.85 -11.38
CA SER A 355 2.46 -8.61 -12.02
C SER A 355 2.69 -8.79 -13.53
N TRP A 356 3.14 -7.75 -14.22
CA TRP A 356 3.52 -7.79 -15.64
C TRP A 356 4.99 -7.42 -15.85
N ASP A 357 5.64 -8.07 -16.82
CA ASP A 357 6.96 -7.64 -17.33
C ASP A 357 6.84 -6.51 -18.38
N SER A 358 7.95 -6.13 -19.01
CA SER A 358 7.98 -4.99 -19.94
C SER A 358 7.07 -5.17 -21.15
N ASP A 359 6.77 -6.43 -21.50
CA ASP A 359 6.05 -6.85 -22.69
C ASP A 359 4.60 -7.29 -22.36
N GLY A 360 4.18 -7.13 -21.10
CA GLY A 360 2.83 -7.47 -20.66
C GLY A 360 2.62 -8.96 -20.34
N LYS A 361 3.69 -9.75 -20.27
CA LYS A 361 3.59 -11.14 -19.82
C LYS A 361 3.35 -11.17 -18.32
N THR A 362 2.45 -12.05 -17.89
CA THR A 362 2.22 -12.29 -16.46
C THR A 362 3.47 -12.92 -15.82
N ILE A 363 3.90 -12.33 -14.70
CA ILE A 363 4.95 -12.83 -13.82
C ILE A 363 4.43 -12.93 -12.38
N TYR A 364 5.13 -13.69 -11.56
CA TYR A 364 4.91 -13.75 -10.12
C TYR A 364 6.22 -13.42 -9.41
N TYR A 365 6.13 -12.63 -8.35
CA TYR A 365 7.30 -12.22 -7.58
C TYR A 365 7.00 -12.27 -6.08
N ILE A 366 8.06 -12.36 -5.28
CA ILE A 366 8.02 -12.21 -3.82
C ILE A 366 8.81 -10.96 -3.43
N ILE A 367 8.65 -10.47 -2.21
CA ILE A 367 9.48 -9.40 -1.65
C ILE A 367 10.26 -9.97 -0.46
N THR A 368 11.57 -9.83 -0.47
CA THR A 368 12.44 -10.42 0.57
C THR A 368 13.22 -9.37 1.34
N ASP A 369 13.60 -8.27 0.69
CA ASP A 369 14.38 -7.21 1.32
C ASP A 369 13.94 -5.84 0.79
N VAL A 370 13.94 -4.84 1.67
CA VAL A 370 13.55 -3.47 1.33
C VAL A 370 14.47 -2.47 2.03
N SER A 371 14.85 -1.43 1.30
CA SER A 371 15.39 -0.19 1.86
C SER A 371 14.50 0.96 1.39
N PRO A 372 14.02 1.83 2.30
CA PRO A 372 14.47 2.05 3.68
C PRO A 372 13.66 1.25 4.73
N ILE A 373 14.06 1.39 6.01
CA ILE A 373 13.52 0.62 7.15
C ILE A 373 12.01 0.78 7.42
N GLY A 374 11.42 1.93 7.07
CA GLY A 374 9.99 2.18 7.28
C GLY A 374 9.12 1.21 6.47
N PRO A 375 9.21 1.25 5.13
CA PRO A 375 8.58 0.27 4.25
C PRO A 375 8.95 -1.19 4.56
N SER A 376 10.21 -1.48 4.90
CA SER A 376 10.60 -2.87 5.22
C SER A 376 9.83 -3.43 6.42
N LYS A 377 9.65 -2.63 7.49
CA LYS A 377 8.84 -2.99 8.66
C LYS A 377 7.36 -3.12 8.34
N LEU A 378 6.83 -2.25 7.49
CA LEU A 378 5.42 -2.30 7.09
C LEU A 378 5.11 -3.58 6.30
N ILE A 379 5.96 -3.91 5.32
CA ILE A 379 5.83 -5.09 4.47
C ILE A 379 6.17 -6.38 5.24
N GLY A 380 6.98 -6.28 6.31
CA GLY A 380 7.36 -7.39 7.17
C GLY A 380 8.54 -8.20 6.62
N VAL A 381 9.46 -7.53 5.91
CA VAL A 381 10.62 -8.11 5.23
C VAL A 381 11.92 -7.50 5.76
N THR A 382 13.04 -8.10 5.38
CA THR A 382 14.35 -7.71 5.88
C THR A 382 14.72 -6.29 5.42
N HIS A 383 15.32 -5.50 6.33
CA HIS A 383 15.92 -4.22 5.96
C HIS A 383 17.33 -4.45 5.43
N SER A 384 17.62 -4.01 4.21
CA SER A 384 18.92 -4.21 3.56
C SER A 384 19.58 -2.88 3.16
N PRO A 385 20.29 -2.20 4.09
CA PRO A 385 20.85 -0.87 3.84
C PRO A 385 21.72 -0.80 2.59
N SER A 386 22.53 -1.82 2.32
CA SER A 386 23.51 -1.81 1.23
C SER A 386 22.89 -1.84 -0.16
N ILE A 387 21.63 -2.27 -0.35
CA ILE A 387 20.98 -2.19 -1.67
C ILE A 387 20.50 -0.78 -2.00
N SER A 388 20.43 0.13 -1.01
CA SER A 388 20.03 1.53 -1.25
C SER A 388 21.03 2.28 -2.14
N GLU A 389 22.32 1.95 -2.01
CA GLU A 389 23.41 2.49 -2.84
C GLU A 389 23.29 2.09 -4.32
N LEU A 390 22.47 1.09 -4.64
CA LEU A 390 22.24 0.62 -6.01
C LEU A 390 21.20 1.46 -6.76
N LEU A 391 20.55 2.45 -6.14
CA LEU A 391 19.45 3.22 -6.73
C LEU A 391 19.76 3.77 -8.14
N THR A 392 21.00 4.19 -8.38
CA THR A 392 21.45 4.73 -9.66
C THR A 392 22.25 3.74 -10.49
N HIS A 393 22.42 2.51 -10.03
CA HIS A 393 23.24 1.51 -10.69
C HIS A 393 22.51 0.99 -11.96
N PRO A 394 23.16 0.93 -13.12
CA PRO A 394 22.49 0.54 -14.37
C PRO A 394 22.07 -0.93 -14.43
N SER A 395 22.58 -1.77 -13.51
CA SER A 395 22.28 -3.21 -13.47
C SER A 395 20.97 -3.56 -12.77
N ILE A 396 20.38 -2.63 -12.01
CA ILE A 396 19.09 -2.86 -11.35
C ILE A 396 17.94 -2.47 -12.28
N ILE A 397 16.79 -3.11 -12.10
CA ILE A 397 15.62 -2.89 -12.95
C ILE A 397 14.71 -1.81 -12.36
N GLU A 398 13.70 -1.42 -13.14
CA GLU A 398 12.70 -0.44 -12.72
C GLU A 398 11.38 -1.15 -12.47
N GLN A 399 10.71 -0.80 -11.38
CA GLN A 399 9.37 -1.30 -11.06
C GLN A 399 8.42 -0.12 -10.86
N TYR A 400 7.25 -0.21 -11.49
CA TYR A 400 6.25 0.85 -11.50
C TYR A 400 5.08 0.47 -10.60
N GLN A 401 4.87 1.24 -9.53
CA GLN A 401 3.78 1.10 -8.57
C GLN A 401 2.75 2.22 -8.79
N PHE A 402 1.46 1.87 -8.76
CA PHE A 402 0.38 2.81 -9.04
C PHE A 402 -0.16 3.43 -7.76
N LYS A 403 -0.15 4.76 -7.65
CA LYS A 403 -0.63 5.51 -6.48
C LYS A 403 -2.13 5.78 -6.48
N ASN A 404 -2.76 5.71 -7.64
CA ASN A 404 -4.18 5.97 -7.85
C ASN A 404 -4.66 5.30 -9.15
N GLY A 405 -5.94 5.50 -9.48
CA GLY A 405 -6.55 4.99 -10.70
C GLY A 405 -7.35 3.74 -10.42
N ILE A 406 -7.03 2.64 -11.10
CA ILE A 406 -7.79 1.39 -11.00
C ILE A 406 -7.46 0.68 -9.69
N ILE A 407 -8.44 0.51 -8.80
CA ILE A 407 -8.30 -0.26 -7.56
C ILE A 407 -8.01 -1.72 -7.91
N GLY A 408 -6.98 -2.32 -7.31
CA GLY A 408 -6.51 -3.64 -7.69
C GLY A 408 -5.68 -4.34 -6.63
N SER A 409 -4.89 -5.32 -7.07
CA SER A 409 -4.05 -6.15 -6.21
C SER A 409 -2.59 -5.68 -6.10
N GLY A 410 -2.28 -4.47 -6.56
CA GLY A 410 -0.94 -3.89 -6.41
C GLY A 410 -0.62 -3.51 -4.98
N SER A 411 0.66 -3.28 -4.71
CA SER A 411 1.23 -2.94 -3.40
C SER A 411 0.65 -1.69 -2.75
N LEU A 412 0.10 -0.78 -3.55
CA LEU A 412 -0.58 0.45 -3.11
C LEU A 412 -2.10 0.39 -3.30
N GLU A 413 -2.68 -0.81 -3.39
CA GLU A 413 -4.12 -1.07 -3.57
C GLU A 413 -4.72 -0.66 -4.92
N PHE A 414 -3.88 -0.27 -5.87
CA PHE A 414 -4.27 -0.01 -7.26
C PHE A 414 -3.85 -1.18 -8.16
N GLN A 415 -3.80 -0.98 -9.48
CA GLN A 415 -3.44 -2.03 -10.41
C GLN A 415 -2.05 -2.63 -10.09
N PRO A 416 -1.81 -3.90 -10.44
CA PRO A 416 -0.52 -4.54 -10.25
C PRO A 416 0.65 -3.76 -10.86
N GLU A 417 1.83 -4.03 -10.35
CA GLU A 417 3.05 -3.40 -10.83
C GLU A 417 3.39 -3.79 -12.27
N ILE A 418 4.25 -2.99 -12.88
CA ILE A 418 4.92 -3.34 -14.13
C ILE A 418 6.43 -3.32 -13.87
N PHE A 419 7.10 -4.38 -14.29
CA PHE A 419 8.55 -4.52 -14.21
C PHE A 419 9.18 -4.19 -15.55
N ASN A 420 10.24 -3.40 -15.56
CA ASN A 420 10.97 -3.02 -16.76
C ASN A 420 12.29 -3.78 -16.85
N PHE A 421 12.22 -4.97 -17.44
CA PHE A 421 13.38 -5.77 -17.85
C PHE A 421 13.06 -6.44 -19.18
N SER A 422 14.07 -6.61 -20.03
CA SER A 422 13.88 -7.28 -21.33
C SER A 422 13.64 -8.79 -21.13
N SER A 423 12.85 -9.38 -22.03
CA SER A 423 12.69 -10.83 -22.14
C SER A 423 14.01 -11.61 -22.31
N ASP A 424 15.08 -10.93 -22.76
CA ASP A 424 16.43 -11.50 -22.74
C ASP A 424 16.97 -11.45 -21.29
N LYS A 425 17.09 -12.64 -20.68
CA LYS A 425 17.43 -12.85 -19.26
C LYS A 425 18.73 -12.17 -18.80
N GLU A 426 19.53 -11.64 -19.73
CA GLU A 426 20.71 -10.81 -19.39
C GLU A 426 20.34 -9.53 -18.62
N ASN A 427 19.16 -8.95 -18.90
CA ASN A 427 18.72 -7.67 -18.33
C ASN A 427 17.84 -7.80 -17.08
N TYR A 428 17.45 -9.02 -16.70
CA TYR A 428 16.70 -9.24 -15.46
C TYR A 428 17.63 -9.08 -14.25
N ASN A 429 17.12 -8.42 -13.19
CA ASN A 429 17.75 -8.31 -11.88
C ASN A 429 16.65 -8.40 -10.80
N PRO A 430 16.87 -9.12 -9.69
CA PRO A 430 15.89 -9.17 -8.61
C PRO A 430 15.81 -7.85 -7.82
N ILE A 431 16.81 -6.97 -7.94
CA ILE A 431 16.82 -5.66 -7.30
C ILE A 431 16.14 -4.64 -8.23
N SER A 432 15.17 -3.93 -7.67
CA SER A 432 14.35 -2.94 -8.38
C SER A 432 14.38 -1.59 -7.68
N LYS A 433 14.56 -0.52 -8.46
CA LYS A 433 14.21 0.85 -8.01
C LYS A 433 12.74 1.11 -8.32
N ILE A 434 12.08 1.84 -7.43
CA ILE A 434 10.63 2.05 -7.53
C ILE A 434 10.30 3.40 -8.15
N TYR A 435 9.41 3.38 -9.14
CA TYR A 435 8.72 4.54 -9.69
C TYR A 435 7.25 4.51 -9.29
N LEU A 436 6.73 5.68 -8.94
CA LEU A 436 5.32 5.92 -8.67
C LEU A 436 4.66 6.46 -9.92
N VAL A 437 3.59 5.79 -10.34
CA VAL A 437 2.71 6.23 -11.42
C VAL A 437 1.43 6.80 -10.81
N GLU A 438 1.10 8.02 -11.22
CA GLU A 438 -0.05 8.75 -10.73
C GLU A 438 -0.84 9.34 -11.90
N TRP A 439 -2.09 8.92 -12.04
CA TRP A 439 -3.06 9.48 -12.97
C TRP A 439 -3.42 10.91 -12.56
N HIS A 440 -3.43 11.83 -13.52
CA HIS A 440 -3.92 13.19 -13.28
C HIS A 440 -5.44 13.21 -13.04
N ASN A 441 -6.15 12.30 -13.71
CA ASN A 441 -7.56 12.03 -13.50
C ASN A 441 -7.77 10.53 -13.28
N SER A 442 -7.94 10.11 -12.02
CA SER A 442 -8.14 8.70 -11.67
C SER A 442 -9.41 8.09 -12.28
N LYS A 443 -10.45 8.90 -12.54
CA LYS A 443 -11.72 8.43 -13.13
C LYS A 443 -11.58 8.01 -14.60
N SER A 444 -10.52 8.46 -15.28
CA SER A 444 -10.19 8.07 -16.65
C SER A 444 -9.06 7.06 -16.72
N ALA A 445 -8.71 6.43 -15.60
CA ALA A 445 -7.63 5.45 -15.58
C ALA A 445 -7.98 4.23 -16.46
N GLU A 446 -6.98 3.79 -17.22
CA GLU A 446 -7.01 2.58 -18.02
C GLU A 446 -5.98 1.59 -17.48
N ILE A 447 -6.15 0.29 -17.76
CA ILE A 447 -5.16 -0.70 -17.36
C ILE A 447 -3.91 -0.47 -18.21
N LEU A 448 -2.77 -0.27 -17.56
CA LEU A 448 -1.47 -0.29 -18.23
C LEU A 448 -0.86 -1.66 -18.00
N GLN A 449 -0.34 -2.30 -19.04
CA GLN A 449 0.23 -3.66 -18.94
C GLN A 449 1.72 -3.68 -19.30
N THR A 450 2.21 -2.69 -20.03
CA THR A 450 3.58 -2.65 -20.54
C THR A 450 4.30 -1.37 -20.13
N LYS A 451 5.63 -1.41 -20.20
CA LYS A 451 6.45 -0.20 -20.07
C LYS A 451 6.11 0.84 -21.14
N SER A 452 5.79 0.39 -22.36
CA SER A 452 5.42 1.25 -23.48
C SER A 452 4.09 1.99 -23.23
N ASP A 453 3.14 1.36 -22.54
CA ASP A 453 1.90 2.03 -22.12
C ASP A 453 2.22 3.19 -21.18
N ILE A 454 3.06 2.96 -20.17
CA ILE A 454 3.48 4.02 -19.24
C ILE A 454 4.13 5.19 -19.99
N ASP A 455 5.05 4.92 -20.91
CA ASP A 455 5.68 5.99 -21.69
C ASP A 455 4.68 6.74 -22.56
N SER A 456 3.80 6.03 -23.27
CA SER A 456 2.79 6.65 -24.13
C SER A 456 1.84 7.56 -23.34
N PHE A 457 1.40 7.13 -22.15
CA PHE A 457 0.48 7.90 -21.32
C PHE A 457 1.18 9.07 -20.64
N LYS A 458 2.46 8.93 -20.28
CA LYS A 458 3.29 10.03 -19.79
C LYS A 458 3.53 11.08 -20.87
N ASP A 459 3.84 10.68 -22.09
CA ASP A 459 4.09 11.60 -23.21
C ASP A 459 2.82 12.35 -23.65
N LYS A 460 1.64 11.77 -23.39
CA LYS A 460 0.33 12.40 -23.56
C LYS A 460 -0.10 13.28 -22.38
N ASP A 461 0.75 13.41 -21.34
CA ASP A 461 0.45 14.17 -20.12
C ASP A 461 -0.82 13.68 -19.40
N LEU A 462 -1.03 12.36 -19.36
CA LEU A 462 -2.17 11.73 -18.65
C LEU A 462 -1.77 11.19 -17.26
N ILE A 463 -0.49 10.89 -17.09
CA ILE A 463 0.09 10.36 -15.86
C ILE A 463 1.41 11.07 -15.54
N THR A 464 1.71 11.17 -14.27
CA THR A 464 3.04 11.53 -13.77
C THR A 464 3.77 10.26 -13.34
N VAL A 465 5.05 10.17 -13.72
CA VAL A 465 5.96 9.12 -13.28
C VAL A 465 7.08 9.77 -12.48
N SER A 466 7.23 9.39 -11.21
CA SER A 466 8.22 9.97 -10.31
C SER A 466 8.96 8.88 -9.55
N ILE A 467 10.22 9.13 -9.19
CA ILE A 467 10.97 8.18 -8.36
C ILE A 467 10.39 8.16 -6.94
N ALA A 468 10.17 6.97 -6.39
CA ALA A 468 9.64 6.83 -5.05
C ALA A 468 10.73 7.16 -4.00
N ARG A 469 10.39 8.01 -3.04
CA ARG A 469 11.27 8.41 -1.93
C ARG A 469 10.51 8.50 -0.60
N PRO A 470 10.13 7.37 0.02
CA PRO A 470 9.46 7.38 1.31
C PRO A 470 10.36 8.06 2.34
N SER A 471 9.84 9.09 2.99
CA SER A 471 10.60 9.94 3.94
C SER A 471 11.89 10.53 3.35
N ASN A 472 11.93 10.82 2.05
CA ASN A 472 13.09 11.30 1.31
C ASN A 472 14.29 10.33 1.23
N SER A 473 14.10 9.06 1.55
CA SER A 473 15.13 8.03 1.44
C SER A 473 15.07 7.28 0.11
N GLU A 474 16.18 6.66 -0.28
CA GLU A 474 16.27 5.77 -1.44
C GLU A 474 15.34 4.56 -1.27
N TYR A 475 14.43 4.33 -2.22
CA TYR A 475 13.53 3.17 -2.21
C TYR A 475 13.98 2.12 -3.22
N VAL A 476 14.56 1.05 -2.70
CA VAL A 476 15.04 -0.10 -3.47
C VAL A 476 14.51 -1.36 -2.81
N ILE A 477 14.00 -2.28 -3.62
CA ILE A 477 13.47 -3.55 -3.13
C ILE A 477 14.18 -4.72 -3.80
N ASN A 478 14.34 -5.81 -3.06
CA ASN A 478 14.66 -7.13 -3.58
C ASN A 478 13.36 -7.88 -3.80
N SER A 479 13.00 -8.06 -5.07
CA SER A 479 11.74 -8.60 -5.52
C SER A 479 11.93 -9.70 -6.58
N PRO A 480 12.51 -10.86 -6.22
CA PRO A 480 12.83 -11.89 -7.20
C PRO A 480 11.58 -12.51 -7.82
N ILE A 481 11.68 -12.84 -9.10
CA ILE A 481 10.63 -13.54 -9.85
C ILE A 481 10.69 -15.02 -9.53
N VAL A 482 9.53 -15.61 -9.22
CA VAL A 482 9.39 -17.03 -8.89
C VAL A 482 8.27 -17.65 -9.72
N ASP A 483 8.38 -18.95 -9.99
CA ASP A 483 7.27 -19.70 -10.59
C ASP A 483 6.53 -20.46 -9.48
N PRO A 484 5.30 -20.06 -9.10
CA PRO A 484 4.54 -20.76 -8.08
C PRO A 484 3.91 -22.08 -8.59
N PHE A 485 4.14 -22.47 -9.85
CA PHE A 485 3.52 -23.65 -10.48
C PHE A 485 4.51 -24.75 -10.89
N GLN A 486 5.77 -24.63 -10.48
CA GLN A 486 6.82 -25.56 -10.86
C GLN A 486 6.76 -26.92 -10.18
#